data_AF-C0EVM4-F1
#
_entry.id   AF-C0EVM4-F1
#
_cell.length_a   1.000
_cell.length_b   1.000
_cell.length_c   1.000
_cell.angle_alpha   90.00
_cell.angle_beta   90.00
_cell.angle_gamma   90.00
#
_symmetry.space_group_name_H-M   'P 1'
#
loop_
_entity.id
_entity.type
_entity.pdbx_description
1 polymer ?
#
loop_
_entity_poly.entity_id
_entity_poly.type
_entity_poly.pdbx_seq_one_letter_code
_entity_poly.pdbx_strand_id
1 'polypeptide(L)'
;MKLYEFPSGDTVHKYKKSIVISFKGKRNVLSTGPNNGGFTTDLAAVFNNDANPGDGMEVKLRADTYREHMDILAKEDLGLDPSSCSGLMTVASMDNSAISTLAYDDFSVTSIATAGVRNNGGRIGDPASWHEKSENTFEDTTSSDTKKKNPIQNLTKNILGKNISGKIISDKDKLPVGTINILLYIDADLSKEALASALVSCTEAKVAAMQELLIASRYSCGIATGTGTDGAIIISNAESKTHLTNAGKHSKLGELIGRTVISSIKEALKLQQGITPQIQHDIIHRMDRFGVTEDALWDCYKETYRNLIRAEFTDILDRIRTDDTLVTYTSLYAHLLDQLSWGLLSFAECRIAANELLKLAVLHPDAECGTENIIQNYILAIADRIHRESLKKK
;
A
#
# COMPACT_ATOMS: atom_id res chain seq x y z
N MET A 1 -2.98 22.42 -17.22
CA MET A 1 -1.56 22.28 -17.63
C MET A 1 -1.41 20.95 -18.36
N LYS A 2 -0.83 20.93 -19.56
CA LYS A 2 -0.54 19.68 -20.28
C LYS A 2 0.65 18.99 -19.61
N LEU A 3 0.47 17.73 -19.22
CA LEU A 3 1.50 16.93 -18.55
C LEU A 3 2.23 16.01 -19.54
N TYR A 4 1.49 15.45 -20.50
CA TYR A 4 2.01 14.44 -21.42
C TYR A 4 1.19 14.39 -22.71
N GLU A 5 1.79 13.90 -23.79
CA GLU A 5 1.14 13.61 -25.07
C GLU A 5 1.55 12.23 -25.56
N PHE A 6 0.58 11.39 -25.86
CA PHE A 6 0.82 10.05 -26.38
C PHE A 6 1.13 10.09 -27.88
N PRO A 7 1.82 9.09 -28.45
CA PRO A 7 2.07 9.04 -29.88
C PRO A 7 0.77 9.01 -30.72
N SER A 8 -0.33 8.52 -30.15
CA SER A 8 -1.67 8.57 -30.75
C SER A 8 -2.27 9.99 -30.89
N GLY A 9 -1.64 11.01 -30.31
CA GLY A 9 -2.15 12.38 -30.21
C GLY A 9 -3.10 12.61 -29.03
N ASP A 10 -3.40 11.57 -28.23
CA ASP A 10 -4.10 11.72 -26.97
C ASP A 10 -3.28 12.56 -25.99
N THR A 11 -3.94 13.25 -25.08
CA THR A 11 -3.25 14.19 -24.18
C THR A 11 -3.63 13.98 -22.73
N VAL A 12 -2.64 14.14 -21.85
CA VAL A 12 -2.81 14.15 -20.40
C VAL A 12 -2.76 15.59 -19.91
N HIS A 13 -3.77 16.02 -19.18
CA HIS A 13 -3.85 17.34 -18.60
C HIS A 13 -4.14 17.28 -17.11
N LYS A 14 -3.46 18.12 -16.33
CA LYS A 14 -3.87 18.46 -14.97
C LYS A 14 -4.82 19.65 -15.01
N TYR A 15 -6.04 19.45 -14.54
CA TYR A 15 -7.06 20.48 -14.33
C TYR A 15 -7.38 20.57 -12.85
N LYS A 16 -6.90 21.63 -12.17
CA LYS A 16 -7.09 21.81 -10.72
C LYS A 16 -6.67 20.53 -9.95
N LYS A 17 -7.64 19.79 -9.44
CA LYS A 17 -7.51 18.56 -8.65
C LYS A 17 -7.66 17.26 -9.46
N SER A 18 -7.67 17.33 -10.78
CA SER A 18 -7.89 16.15 -11.62
C SER A 18 -6.82 16.00 -12.69
N ILE A 19 -6.45 14.75 -12.98
CA ILE A 19 -5.70 14.37 -14.17
C ILE A 19 -6.67 13.74 -15.15
N VAL A 20 -6.70 14.24 -16.38
CA VAL A 20 -7.61 13.79 -17.44
C VAL A 20 -6.80 13.36 -18.64
N ILE A 21 -7.12 12.18 -19.18
CA ILE A 21 -6.67 11.72 -20.49
C ILE A 21 -7.82 11.94 -21.47
N SER A 22 -7.60 12.79 -22.48
CA SER A 22 -8.57 13.04 -23.54
C SER A 22 -8.18 12.27 -24.79
N PHE A 23 -9.12 11.50 -25.35
CA PHE A 23 -8.90 10.67 -26.52
C PHE A 23 -9.20 11.42 -27.81
N LYS A 24 -8.34 11.25 -28.81
CA LYS A 24 -8.50 11.79 -30.17
C LYS A 24 -9.22 10.83 -31.12
N GLY A 25 -9.27 9.55 -30.76
CA GLY A 25 -9.89 8.52 -31.56
C GLY A 25 -10.38 7.35 -30.70
N LYS A 26 -10.65 6.22 -31.33
CA LYS A 26 -11.25 5.05 -30.64
C LYS A 26 -10.28 4.38 -29.68
N ARG A 27 -10.70 4.17 -28.44
CA ARG A 27 -9.94 3.46 -27.41
C ARG A 27 -10.77 2.34 -26.80
N ASN A 28 -10.15 1.19 -26.62
CA ASN A 28 -10.70 0.11 -25.81
C ASN A 28 -10.33 0.38 -24.35
N VAL A 29 -11.31 0.43 -23.45
CA VAL A 29 -11.09 0.76 -22.03
C VAL A 29 -11.64 -0.35 -21.15
N LEU A 30 -10.85 -0.78 -20.17
CA LEU A 30 -11.29 -1.63 -19.07
C LEU A 30 -11.10 -0.87 -17.76
N SER A 31 -12.20 -0.48 -17.12
CA SER A 31 -12.22 0.43 -15.97
C SER A 31 -12.84 -0.22 -14.74
N THR A 32 -12.27 0.10 -13.57
CA THR A 32 -12.86 -0.19 -12.24
C THR A 32 -13.65 1.01 -11.68
N GLY A 33 -13.72 2.11 -12.44
CA GLY A 33 -14.46 3.31 -12.06
C GLY A 33 -15.97 3.07 -11.95
N PRO A 34 -16.68 3.83 -11.11
CA PRO A 34 -18.12 3.64 -10.89
C PRO A 34 -18.98 4.11 -12.08
N ASN A 35 -18.50 5.09 -12.86
CA ASN A 35 -19.15 5.55 -14.07
C ASN A 35 -18.52 4.88 -15.31
N ASN A 36 -19.36 4.29 -16.14
CA ASN A 36 -18.97 3.55 -17.36
C ASN A 36 -17.79 2.56 -17.14
N GLY A 37 -17.81 1.90 -15.97
CA GLY A 37 -16.88 0.83 -15.60
C GLY A 37 -17.08 -0.44 -16.42
N GLY A 38 -16.17 -1.40 -16.28
CA GLY A 38 -16.11 -2.58 -17.13
C GLY A 38 -15.44 -2.28 -18.47
N PHE A 39 -15.77 -3.09 -19.49
CA PHE A 39 -15.23 -2.93 -20.85
C PHE A 39 -16.09 -1.97 -21.68
N THR A 40 -15.48 -0.93 -22.23
CA THR A 40 -16.13 0.08 -23.09
C THR A 40 -15.24 0.45 -24.28
N THR A 41 -15.82 1.03 -25.33
CA THR A 41 -15.10 1.34 -26.59
C THR A 41 -15.37 2.74 -27.14
N ASP A 42 -16.22 3.48 -26.44
CA ASP A 42 -16.88 4.71 -26.88
C ASP A 42 -16.68 5.87 -25.90
N LEU A 43 -15.75 5.72 -24.94
CA LEU A 43 -15.33 6.83 -24.10
C LEU A 43 -14.52 7.84 -24.90
N ALA A 44 -14.68 9.13 -24.56
CA ALA A 44 -13.90 10.25 -25.07
C ALA A 44 -12.80 10.69 -24.08
N ALA A 45 -12.93 10.34 -22.80
CA ALA A 45 -11.93 10.66 -21.79
C ALA A 45 -11.96 9.70 -20.60
N VAL A 46 -10.85 9.64 -19.88
CA VAL A 46 -10.79 9.04 -18.53
C VAL A 46 -10.09 9.99 -17.58
N PHE A 47 -10.40 9.90 -16.28
CA PHE A 47 -9.81 10.81 -15.30
C PHE A 47 -9.52 10.16 -13.93
N ASN A 48 -8.65 10.81 -13.17
CA ASN A 48 -8.42 10.54 -11.75
C ASN A 48 -8.57 11.85 -11.00
N ASN A 49 -9.42 11.89 -9.98
CA ASN A 49 -9.73 13.10 -9.23
C ASN A 49 -9.30 13.01 -7.77
N ASP A 50 -8.59 14.03 -7.31
CA ASP A 50 -8.29 14.27 -5.91
C ASP A 50 -9.52 14.88 -5.19
N ALA A 51 -10.11 14.08 -4.31
CA ALA A 51 -11.25 14.45 -3.47
C ALA A 51 -10.84 14.93 -2.07
N ASN A 52 -9.53 15.05 -1.77
CA ASN A 52 -9.06 15.50 -0.47
C ASN A 52 -9.55 16.93 -0.20
N PRO A 53 -10.41 17.14 0.82
CA PRO A 53 -10.95 18.44 1.16
C PRO A 53 -10.00 19.30 2.01
N GLY A 54 -8.89 18.72 2.48
CA GLY A 54 -7.94 19.33 3.45
C GLY A 54 -7.90 18.55 4.76
N ASP A 55 -6.90 18.86 5.60
CA ASP A 55 -6.67 18.14 6.85
C ASP A 55 -7.87 18.23 7.81
N GLY A 56 -8.26 17.09 8.37
CA GLY A 56 -9.37 16.97 9.33
C GLY A 56 -10.78 17.08 8.72
N MET A 57 -10.89 17.21 7.40
CA MET A 57 -12.17 17.32 6.70
C MET A 57 -12.55 15.99 6.05
N GLU A 58 -13.82 15.59 6.19
CA GLU A 58 -14.34 14.37 5.55
C GLU A 58 -14.63 14.59 4.07
N VAL A 59 -14.33 13.58 3.25
CA VAL A 59 -14.73 13.54 1.84
C VAL A 59 -16.25 13.43 1.77
N LYS A 60 -16.92 14.41 1.17
CA LYS A 60 -18.36 14.43 0.97
C LYS A 60 -18.71 14.21 -0.49
N LEU A 61 -19.55 13.22 -0.75
CA LEU A 61 -20.16 13.05 -2.07
C LEU A 61 -21.16 14.20 -2.32
N ARG A 62 -21.34 14.52 -3.60
CA ARG A 62 -22.29 15.54 -4.10
C ARG A 62 -23.66 14.94 -4.45
N ALA A 63 -23.81 13.63 -4.30
CA ALA A 63 -25.00 12.86 -4.62
C ALA A 63 -25.08 11.64 -3.69
N ASP A 64 -26.22 10.94 -3.72
CA ASP A 64 -26.49 9.79 -2.88
C ASP A 64 -25.66 8.57 -3.28
N THR A 65 -25.32 8.45 -4.57
CA THR A 65 -24.48 7.36 -5.08
C THR A 65 -23.10 7.84 -5.51
N TYR A 66 -22.11 6.96 -5.38
CA TYR A 66 -20.75 7.25 -5.85
C TYR A 66 -20.70 7.49 -7.37
N ARG A 67 -21.51 6.76 -8.14
CA ARG A 67 -21.63 6.96 -9.59
C ARG A 67 -22.13 8.35 -9.94
N GLU A 68 -23.24 8.80 -9.35
CA GLU A 68 -23.79 10.13 -9.60
C GLU A 68 -22.82 11.24 -9.17
N HIS A 69 -22.08 11.05 -8.08
CA HIS A 69 -21.03 11.99 -7.69
C HIS A 69 -19.96 12.15 -8.78
N MET A 70 -19.52 11.05 -9.37
CA MET A 70 -18.53 11.06 -10.45
C MET A 70 -19.09 11.67 -11.75
N ASP A 71 -20.37 11.46 -12.03
CA ASP A 71 -21.06 12.08 -13.17
C ASP A 71 -21.18 13.60 -13.01
N ILE A 72 -21.53 14.08 -11.80
CA ILE A 72 -21.52 15.51 -11.46
C ILE A 72 -20.12 16.08 -11.64
N LEU A 73 -19.08 15.39 -11.16
CA LEU A 73 -17.69 15.83 -11.28
C LEU A 73 -17.26 15.95 -12.74
N ALA A 74 -17.52 14.93 -13.55
CA ALA A 74 -17.22 14.93 -14.96
C ALA A 74 -17.87 16.13 -15.66
N LYS A 75 -19.17 16.37 -15.42
CA LYS A 75 -19.93 17.44 -16.08
C LYS A 75 -19.56 18.83 -15.60
N GLU A 76 -19.58 19.06 -14.28
CA GLU A 76 -19.51 20.41 -13.70
C GLU A 76 -18.07 20.90 -13.53
N ASP A 77 -17.14 20.01 -13.15
CA ASP A 77 -15.77 20.42 -12.82
C ASP A 77 -14.83 20.29 -14.03
N LEU A 78 -15.05 19.27 -14.87
CA LEU A 78 -14.18 18.93 -16.00
C LEU A 78 -14.76 19.27 -17.36
N GLY A 79 -16.07 19.55 -17.45
CA GLY A 79 -16.76 19.80 -18.72
C GLY A 79 -16.77 18.58 -19.65
N LEU A 80 -16.67 17.38 -19.09
CA LEU A 80 -16.77 16.10 -19.81
C LEU A 80 -18.23 15.64 -19.85
N ASP A 81 -18.58 14.87 -20.88
CA ASP A 81 -19.87 14.20 -20.95
C ASP A 81 -19.87 12.93 -20.06
N PRO A 82 -20.72 12.86 -19.02
CA PRO A 82 -20.77 11.70 -18.12
C PRO A 82 -21.09 10.38 -18.81
N SER A 83 -21.75 10.40 -19.98
CA SER A 83 -22.06 9.18 -20.73
C SER A 83 -20.87 8.62 -21.52
N SER A 84 -19.82 9.42 -21.71
CA SER A 84 -18.64 9.08 -22.51
C SER A 84 -17.32 9.29 -21.76
N CYS A 85 -17.32 9.18 -20.43
CA CYS A 85 -16.08 9.12 -19.66
C CYS A 85 -16.15 8.15 -18.47
N SER A 86 -14.98 7.74 -17.97
CA SER A 86 -14.87 6.95 -16.75
C SER A 86 -13.81 7.55 -15.84
N GLY A 87 -14.08 7.57 -14.53
CA GLY A 87 -13.23 8.24 -13.55
C GLY A 87 -12.88 7.38 -12.36
N LEU A 88 -11.74 7.69 -11.74
CA LEU A 88 -11.37 7.24 -10.41
C LEU A 88 -11.30 8.44 -9.46
N MET A 89 -11.42 8.17 -8.16
CA MET A 89 -11.29 9.15 -7.09
C MET A 89 -10.20 8.71 -6.11
N THR A 90 -9.47 9.65 -5.54
CA THR A 90 -8.39 9.42 -4.58
C THR A 90 -8.30 10.57 -3.60
N VAL A 91 -7.59 10.39 -2.48
CA VAL A 91 -7.14 11.51 -1.62
C VAL A 91 -5.65 11.83 -1.79
N ALA A 92 -4.95 11.08 -2.64
CA ALA A 92 -3.59 11.39 -3.03
C ALA A 92 -3.60 12.61 -3.96
N SER A 93 -2.69 13.55 -3.72
CA SER A 93 -2.64 14.79 -4.49
C SER A 93 -2.24 14.52 -5.93
N MET A 94 -2.91 15.16 -6.88
CA MET A 94 -2.50 15.12 -8.30
C MET A 94 -1.13 15.77 -8.54
N ASP A 95 -0.61 16.60 -7.61
CA ASP A 95 0.78 17.10 -7.67
C ASP A 95 1.81 16.01 -7.41
N ASN A 96 1.40 14.94 -6.72
CA ASN A 96 2.25 13.80 -6.38
C ASN A 96 2.00 12.60 -7.31
N SER A 97 1.33 12.83 -8.45
CA SER A 97 1.19 11.81 -9.49
C SER A 97 2.55 11.53 -10.15
N ALA A 98 2.78 10.28 -10.53
CA ALA A 98 3.98 9.88 -11.26
C ALA A 98 3.61 9.31 -12.63
N ILE A 99 4.39 9.64 -13.66
CA ILE A 99 4.25 9.14 -15.02
C ILE A 99 5.49 8.33 -15.36
N SER A 100 5.32 7.10 -15.85
CA SER A 100 6.40 6.25 -16.33
C SER A 100 6.03 5.64 -17.67
N THR A 101 6.89 5.82 -18.67
CA THR A 101 6.70 5.30 -20.03
C THR A 101 7.86 4.40 -20.43
N LEU A 102 7.55 3.27 -21.06
CA LEU A 102 8.49 2.43 -21.78
C LEU A 102 7.94 2.13 -23.17
N ALA A 103 8.83 2.05 -24.15
CA ALA A 103 8.51 1.66 -25.52
C ALA A 103 9.30 0.42 -25.92
N TYR A 104 8.72 -0.38 -26.80
CA TYR A 104 9.40 -1.49 -27.43
C TYR A 104 8.89 -1.66 -28.85
N ASP A 105 9.80 -1.55 -29.81
CA ASP A 105 9.54 -1.70 -31.24
C ASP A 105 8.39 -0.79 -31.72
N ASP A 106 7.20 -1.35 -31.90
CA ASP A 106 6.03 -0.73 -32.51
C ASP A 106 4.94 -0.29 -31.52
N PHE A 107 5.14 -0.46 -30.21
CA PHE A 107 4.20 -0.01 -29.19
C PHE A 107 4.86 0.61 -27.95
N SER A 108 4.06 1.33 -27.16
CA SER A 108 4.47 1.88 -25.88
C SER A 108 3.45 1.63 -24.77
N VAL A 109 3.94 1.63 -23.53
CA VAL A 109 3.13 1.52 -22.30
C VAL A 109 3.47 2.69 -21.41
N THR A 110 2.45 3.41 -20.95
CA THR A 110 2.56 4.55 -20.05
C THR A 110 1.67 4.32 -18.84
N SER A 111 2.25 4.33 -17.64
CA SER A 111 1.52 4.29 -16.38
C SER A 111 1.50 5.68 -15.75
N ILE A 112 0.31 6.14 -15.36
CA ILE A 112 0.11 7.35 -14.56
C ILE A 112 -0.50 6.90 -13.23
N ALA A 113 0.22 7.12 -12.13
CA ALA A 113 -0.20 6.61 -10.83
C ALA A 113 -0.26 7.71 -9.77
N THR A 114 -1.22 7.57 -8.87
CA THR A 114 -1.25 8.26 -7.57
C THR A 114 -1.33 7.21 -6.48
N ALA A 115 -0.57 7.35 -5.40
CA ALA A 115 -0.50 6.31 -4.38
C ALA A 115 -0.32 6.90 -2.97
N GLY A 116 -1.14 6.41 -2.02
CA GLY A 116 -0.96 6.63 -0.59
C GLY A 116 -1.42 5.40 0.20
N VAL A 117 -0.62 4.96 1.17
CA VAL A 117 -0.85 3.67 1.87
C VAL A 117 -0.54 3.68 3.36
N ARG A 118 0.15 4.71 3.87
CA ARG A 118 0.73 4.70 5.23
C ARG A 118 -0.24 4.30 6.35
N ASN A 119 -1.50 4.74 6.29
CA ASN A 119 -2.46 4.56 7.38
C ASN A 119 -3.51 3.48 7.14
N ASN A 120 -3.61 2.95 5.92
CA ASN A 120 -4.70 2.06 5.51
C ASN A 120 -4.26 0.99 4.48
N GLY A 121 -2.96 0.76 4.32
CA GLY A 121 -2.46 -0.35 3.53
C GLY A 121 -3.10 -1.65 4.01
N GLY A 122 -3.65 -2.41 3.07
CA GLY A 122 -4.36 -3.66 3.33
C GLY A 122 -3.89 -4.77 2.41
N ARG A 123 -4.09 -6.00 2.86
CA ARG A 123 -3.78 -7.21 2.11
C ARG A 123 -5.08 -7.90 1.71
N ILE A 124 -5.16 -8.36 0.47
CA ILE A 124 -6.30 -9.17 0.03
C ILE A 124 -6.39 -10.44 0.89
N GLY A 125 -7.58 -10.73 1.41
CA GLY A 125 -7.80 -11.80 2.41
C GLY A 125 -7.71 -11.32 3.87
N ASP A 126 -7.35 -10.06 4.14
CA ASP A 126 -7.55 -9.45 5.46
C ASP A 126 -9.06 -9.40 5.81
N PRO A 127 -9.42 -9.36 7.11
CA PRO A 127 -10.82 -9.32 7.51
C PRO A 127 -11.56 -8.11 6.94
N ALA A 128 -12.75 -8.35 6.40
CA ALA A 128 -13.64 -7.29 5.93
C ALA A 128 -14.19 -6.46 7.10
N SER A 129 -14.39 -5.16 6.87
CA SER A 129 -15.05 -4.22 7.78
C SER A 129 -16.51 -3.94 7.43
N TRP A 130 -16.99 -4.44 6.28
CA TRP A 130 -18.38 -4.31 5.86
C TRP A 130 -18.80 -5.48 4.97
N HIS A 131 -20.12 -5.67 4.86
CA HIS A 131 -20.79 -6.63 3.97
C HIS A 131 -21.86 -5.87 3.18
N GLU A 132 -21.75 -5.87 1.86
CA GLU A 132 -22.81 -5.37 0.97
C GLU A 132 -23.88 -6.45 0.81
N LYS A 133 -25.10 -6.14 1.25
CA LYS A 133 -26.26 -7.04 1.12
C LYS A 133 -26.97 -6.89 -0.22
N SER A 134 -26.96 -5.67 -0.74
CA SER A 134 -27.54 -5.27 -2.01
C SER A 134 -26.97 -3.91 -2.39
N GLU A 135 -27.23 -3.45 -3.61
CA GLU A 135 -26.81 -2.15 -4.09
C GLU A 135 -27.12 -1.04 -3.05
N ASN A 136 -26.09 -0.31 -2.66
CA ASN A 136 -26.12 0.76 -1.64
C ASN A 136 -26.52 0.34 -0.21
N THR A 137 -26.60 -0.96 0.09
CA THR A 137 -26.97 -1.47 1.43
C THR A 137 -25.79 -2.21 2.06
N PHE A 138 -25.19 -1.60 3.07
CA PHE A 138 -23.98 -2.09 3.73
C PHE A 138 -24.23 -2.35 5.22
N GLU A 139 -23.67 -3.44 5.73
CA GLU A 139 -23.63 -3.75 7.15
C GLU A 139 -22.20 -3.75 7.67
N ASP A 140 -22.00 -3.14 8.84
CA ASP A 140 -20.73 -3.16 9.54
C ASP A 140 -20.47 -4.56 10.12
N THR A 141 -19.38 -5.20 9.69
CA THR A 141 -18.98 -6.54 10.16
C THR A 141 -18.15 -6.47 11.45
N THR A 142 -17.84 -5.27 11.97
CA THR A 142 -16.97 -5.01 13.13
C THR A 142 -17.69 -4.95 14.48
N SER A 143 -18.94 -5.45 14.57
CA SER A 143 -19.80 -5.41 15.77
C SER A 143 -19.11 -5.84 17.08
N SER A 144 -19.59 -5.30 18.21
CA SER A 144 -18.91 -5.10 19.52
C SER A 144 -18.15 -6.27 20.17
N ASP A 145 -18.29 -7.51 19.71
CA ASP A 145 -17.51 -8.67 20.19
C ASP A 145 -16.19 -8.90 19.43
N THR A 146 -16.03 -8.35 18.23
CA THR A 146 -14.81 -8.50 17.41
C THR A 146 -13.75 -7.43 17.69
N LYS A 147 -14.10 -6.30 18.34
CA LYS A 147 -13.11 -5.36 18.91
C LYS A 147 -12.16 -6.01 19.93
N LYS A 148 -12.54 -7.17 20.51
CA LYS A 148 -11.70 -8.02 21.39
C LYS A 148 -10.97 -9.18 20.68
N LYS A 149 -11.21 -9.36 19.38
CA LYS A 149 -10.76 -10.51 18.57
C LYS A 149 -10.20 -10.05 17.21
N ASN A 150 -9.37 -9.02 17.20
CA ASN A 150 -8.58 -8.68 16.00
C ASN A 150 -7.63 -9.88 15.68
N PRO A 151 -7.45 -10.33 14.43
CA PRO A 151 -6.48 -11.38 14.09
C PRO A 151 -5.04 -11.03 14.49
N ILE A 152 -4.62 -9.78 14.32
CA ILE A 152 -4.05 -8.93 15.39
C ILE A 152 -3.73 -9.63 16.71
N GLN A 153 -4.68 -9.43 17.62
CA GLN A 153 -4.80 -9.95 18.98
C GLN A 153 -4.88 -11.47 19.10
N ASN A 154 -5.32 -12.24 18.09
CA ASN A 154 -5.42 -13.70 18.18
C ASN A 154 -4.13 -14.41 17.75
N LEU A 155 -3.48 -13.96 16.67
CA LEU A 155 -2.12 -14.37 16.32
C LEU A 155 -1.17 -13.87 17.41
N THR A 156 -1.35 -12.63 17.89
CA THR A 156 -0.60 -12.17 19.05
C THR A 156 -0.98 -12.87 20.35
N LYS A 157 -2.20 -13.37 20.60
CA LYS A 157 -2.46 -14.19 21.81
C LYS A 157 -1.86 -15.59 21.75
N ASN A 158 -1.79 -16.17 20.55
CA ASN A 158 -1.26 -17.53 20.34
C ASN A 158 0.27 -17.56 20.18
N ILE A 159 0.88 -16.47 19.74
CA ILE A 159 2.35 -16.30 19.63
C ILE A 159 2.90 -15.48 20.81
N LEU A 160 2.15 -14.48 21.29
CA LEU A 160 2.47 -13.69 22.49
C LEU A 160 1.62 -14.12 23.70
N GLY A 161 2.23 -14.94 24.56
CA GLY A 161 1.74 -15.19 25.91
C GLY A 161 1.29 -13.88 26.59
N LYS A 162 0.17 -13.97 27.31
CA LYS A 162 -0.65 -12.86 27.83
C LYS A 162 0.11 -11.57 28.19
N ASN A 163 -0.52 -10.45 27.79
CA ASN A 163 -0.33 -9.06 28.23
C ASN A 163 0.64 -8.19 27.40
N ILE A 164 0.29 -7.92 26.15
CA ILE A 164 0.65 -6.64 25.51
C ILE A 164 -0.61 -6.05 24.90
N SER A 165 -1.17 -5.02 25.55
CA SER A 165 -2.28 -4.25 25.00
C SER A 165 -1.72 -3.12 24.14
N GLY A 166 -1.49 -3.39 22.86
CA GLY A 166 -1.28 -2.32 21.89
C GLY A 166 -2.51 -1.42 21.83
N LYS A 167 -2.29 -0.11 22.00
CA LYS A 167 -3.34 0.90 21.92
C LYS A 167 -3.94 0.89 20.51
N ILE A 168 -5.22 0.55 20.42
CA ILE A 168 -6.01 0.68 19.19
C ILE A 168 -6.11 2.17 18.90
N ILE A 169 -5.68 2.60 17.70
CA ILE A 169 -5.98 3.93 17.18
C ILE A 169 -7.51 4.03 17.15
N SER A 170 -8.07 4.85 18.04
CA SER A 170 -9.50 5.09 18.09
C SER A 170 -9.97 5.76 16.80
N ASP A 171 -11.23 5.54 16.42
CA ASP A 171 -11.91 6.17 15.27
C ASP A 171 -11.84 7.72 15.22
N LYS A 172 -11.21 8.36 16.22
CA LYS A 172 -11.05 9.81 16.36
C LYS A 172 -9.79 10.40 15.69
N ASP A 173 -8.85 9.57 15.21
CA ASP A 173 -7.64 10.03 14.51
C ASP A 173 -7.68 9.69 13.01
N LYS A 174 -8.80 9.97 12.33
CA LYS A 174 -8.94 9.74 10.87
C LYS A 174 -8.07 10.74 10.08
N LEU A 175 -6.77 10.43 9.98
CA LEU A 175 -5.98 10.87 8.84
C LEU A 175 -6.65 10.35 7.54
N PRO A 176 -6.60 11.09 6.42
CA PRO A 176 -7.22 10.64 5.17
C PRO A 176 -6.74 9.24 4.78
N VAL A 177 -7.68 8.34 4.47
CA VAL A 177 -7.38 6.99 3.99
C VAL A 177 -6.75 7.08 2.61
N GLY A 178 -5.51 6.61 2.45
CA GLY A 178 -4.81 6.68 1.17
C GLY A 178 -5.46 5.80 0.09
N THR A 179 -5.19 6.09 -1.17
CA THR A 179 -5.71 5.32 -2.32
C THR A 179 -4.59 5.13 -3.34
N ILE A 180 -4.60 3.99 -4.04
CA ILE A 180 -3.76 3.76 -5.21
C ILE A 180 -4.64 3.74 -6.47
N ASN A 181 -4.43 4.70 -7.37
CA ASN A 181 -5.09 4.73 -8.68
C ASN A 181 -4.05 4.67 -9.79
N ILE A 182 -4.34 3.87 -10.83
CA ILE A 182 -3.47 3.68 -11.99
C ILE A 182 -4.27 3.90 -13.28
N LEU A 183 -3.83 4.86 -14.11
CA LEU A 183 -4.24 4.95 -15.51
C LEU A 183 -3.12 4.35 -16.37
N LEU A 184 -3.39 3.22 -17.01
CA LEU A 184 -2.42 2.48 -17.82
C LEU A 184 -2.78 2.61 -19.30
N TYR A 185 -2.03 3.41 -20.05
CA TYR A 185 -2.22 3.61 -21.47
C TYR A 185 -1.27 2.73 -22.28
N ILE A 186 -1.81 1.93 -23.19
CA ILE A 186 -1.08 1.04 -24.08
C ILE A 186 -1.33 1.50 -25.51
N ASP A 187 -0.28 1.95 -26.19
CA ASP A 187 -0.36 2.43 -27.58
C ASP A 187 -0.31 1.29 -28.59
N ALA A 188 -1.18 0.31 -28.39
CA ALA A 188 -1.45 -0.82 -29.26
C ALA A 188 -2.93 -1.21 -29.17
N ASP A 189 -3.46 -1.85 -30.21
CA ASP A 189 -4.77 -2.46 -30.19
C ASP A 189 -4.67 -3.81 -29.47
N LEU A 190 -5.58 -4.07 -28.54
CA LEU A 190 -5.57 -5.27 -27.70
C LEU A 190 -6.85 -6.07 -27.91
N SER A 191 -6.72 -7.40 -27.96
CA SER A 191 -7.89 -8.27 -27.80
C SER A 191 -8.52 -8.07 -26.41
N LYS A 192 -9.79 -8.43 -26.26
CA LYS A 192 -10.52 -8.28 -24.97
C LYS A 192 -9.85 -9.10 -23.86
N GLU A 193 -9.38 -10.29 -24.20
CA GLU A 193 -8.66 -11.19 -23.31
C GLU A 193 -7.30 -10.60 -22.91
N ALA A 194 -6.58 -9.98 -23.86
CA ALA A 194 -5.33 -9.29 -23.59
C ALA A 194 -5.52 -8.10 -22.65
N LEU A 195 -6.60 -7.33 -22.82
CA LEU A 195 -6.95 -6.20 -21.96
C LEU A 195 -7.28 -6.65 -20.54
N ALA A 196 -8.05 -7.74 -20.39
CA ALA A 196 -8.28 -8.36 -19.08
C ALA A 196 -6.98 -8.89 -18.45
N SER A 197 -6.12 -9.54 -19.25
CA SER A 197 -4.79 -9.98 -18.79
C SER A 197 -3.89 -8.80 -18.39
N ALA A 198 -4.01 -7.64 -19.04
CA ALA A 198 -3.25 -6.44 -18.70
C ALA A 198 -3.66 -5.88 -17.33
N LEU A 199 -4.94 -5.97 -16.95
CA LEU A 199 -5.40 -5.62 -15.60
C LEU A 199 -4.78 -6.54 -14.54
N VAL A 200 -4.66 -7.84 -14.83
CA VAL A 200 -3.97 -8.79 -13.94
C VAL A 200 -2.50 -8.42 -13.78
N SER A 201 -1.77 -8.21 -14.88
CA SER A 201 -0.36 -7.83 -14.84
C SER A 201 -0.14 -6.48 -14.15
N CYS A 202 -1.04 -5.50 -14.36
CA CYS A 202 -1.03 -4.22 -13.65
C CYS A 202 -1.20 -4.41 -12.14
N THR A 203 -2.11 -5.28 -11.73
CA THR A 203 -2.35 -5.61 -10.31
C THR A 203 -1.13 -6.29 -9.68
N GLU A 204 -0.55 -7.28 -10.34
CA GLU A 204 0.67 -7.95 -9.86
C GLU A 204 1.84 -6.98 -9.74
N ALA A 205 1.98 -6.05 -10.69
CA ALA A 205 3.02 -5.02 -10.67
C ALA A 205 2.87 -4.05 -9.49
N LYS A 206 1.63 -3.60 -9.21
CA LYS A 206 1.32 -2.80 -8.02
C LYS A 206 1.72 -3.55 -6.75
N VAL A 207 1.34 -4.82 -6.64
CA VAL A 207 1.67 -5.67 -5.48
C VAL A 207 3.19 -5.84 -5.33
N ALA A 208 3.90 -6.09 -6.43
CA ALA A 208 5.36 -6.19 -6.41
C ALA A 208 6.01 -4.88 -5.92
N ALA A 209 5.54 -3.72 -6.38
CA ALA A 209 6.04 -2.42 -5.91
C ALA A 209 5.87 -2.24 -4.39
N MET A 210 4.71 -2.61 -3.86
CA MET A 210 4.41 -2.55 -2.42
C MET A 210 5.25 -3.56 -1.63
N GLN A 211 5.44 -4.77 -2.17
CA GLN A 211 6.26 -5.81 -1.56
C GLN A 211 7.73 -5.40 -1.50
N GLU A 212 8.27 -4.81 -2.57
CA GLU A 212 9.66 -4.32 -2.59
C GLU A 212 9.91 -3.17 -1.60
N LEU A 213 8.85 -2.45 -1.20
CA LEU A 213 8.89 -1.41 -0.17
C LEU A 213 8.49 -1.92 1.22
N LEU A 214 8.20 -3.21 1.39
CA LEU A 214 7.66 -3.82 2.62
C LEU A 214 6.52 -3.01 3.26
N ILE A 215 5.57 -2.53 2.45
CA ILE A 215 4.41 -1.80 2.98
C ILE A 215 3.62 -2.76 3.86
N ALA A 216 3.59 -2.50 5.17
CA ALA A 216 2.91 -3.37 6.11
C ALA A 216 1.38 -3.16 6.08
N SER A 217 0.62 -4.28 6.11
CA SER A 217 -0.83 -4.22 6.31
C SER A 217 -1.15 -3.63 7.68
N ARG A 218 -2.19 -2.82 7.74
CA ARG A 218 -2.75 -2.28 8.99
C ARG A 218 -3.83 -3.18 9.60
N TYR A 219 -4.16 -4.28 8.93
CA TYR A 219 -5.24 -5.19 9.32
C TYR A 219 -4.75 -6.62 9.63
N SER A 220 -3.50 -6.93 9.28
CA SER A 220 -2.85 -8.20 9.60
C SER A 220 -1.34 -8.04 9.74
N CYS A 221 -0.66 -9.12 10.13
CA CYS A 221 0.80 -9.15 10.14
C CYS A 221 1.41 -9.24 8.74
N GLY A 222 0.63 -9.21 7.66
CA GLY A 222 1.13 -9.37 6.29
C GLY A 222 1.70 -8.09 5.66
N ILE A 223 2.28 -8.24 4.47
CA ILE A 223 2.58 -7.13 3.57
C ILE A 223 1.30 -6.76 2.81
N ALA A 224 1.01 -5.47 2.71
CA ALA A 224 -0.13 -4.93 1.99
C ALA A 224 0.01 -5.19 0.48
N THR A 225 -1.12 -5.49 -0.15
CA THR A 225 -1.26 -5.68 -1.60
C THR A 225 -1.97 -4.51 -2.27
N GLY A 226 -2.42 -3.54 -1.48
CA GLY A 226 -3.17 -2.38 -1.94
C GLY A 226 -3.73 -1.54 -0.79
N THR A 227 -4.74 -0.74 -1.11
CA THR A 227 -5.68 -0.16 -0.16
C THR A 227 -7.08 -0.76 -0.38
N GLY A 228 -8.05 -0.42 0.48
CA GLY A 228 -9.44 -0.80 0.28
C GLY A 228 -10.16 -0.09 -0.88
N THR A 229 -9.49 0.87 -1.56
CA THR A 229 -10.10 1.76 -2.56
C THR A 229 -9.33 1.81 -3.87
N ASP A 230 -8.44 0.85 -4.12
CA ASP A 230 -7.57 0.89 -5.29
C ASP A 230 -8.37 0.84 -6.60
N GLY A 231 -8.00 1.71 -7.54
CA GLY A 231 -8.60 1.78 -8.86
C GLY A 231 -7.58 1.60 -10.00
N ALA A 232 -8.02 0.98 -11.09
CA ALA A 232 -7.28 0.92 -12.34
C ALA A 232 -8.18 1.19 -13.54
N ILE A 233 -7.64 1.90 -14.52
CA ILE A 233 -8.22 2.06 -15.86
C ILE A 233 -7.14 1.66 -16.87
N ILE A 234 -7.41 0.63 -17.66
CA ILE A 234 -6.53 0.16 -18.73
C ILE A 234 -7.08 0.69 -20.05
N ILE A 235 -6.25 1.41 -20.81
CA ILE A 235 -6.59 2.03 -22.08
C ILE A 235 -5.73 1.38 -23.16
N SER A 236 -6.36 0.94 -24.25
CA SER A 236 -5.70 0.43 -25.45
C SER A 236 -6.10 1.27 -26.67
N ASN A 237 -5.11 1.60 -27.50
CA ASN A 237 -5.32 2.32 -28.74
C ASN A 237 -5.89 1.39 -29.83
N ALA A 238 -7.22 1.39 -29.97
CA ALA A 238 -7.94 0.54 -30.94
C ALA A 238 -7.68 0.90 -32.41
N GLU A 239 -7.01 2.04 -32.68
CA GLU A 239 -6.64 2.48 -34.03
C GLU A 239 -5.17 2.17 -34.36
N SER A 240 -4.43 1.58 -33.43
CA SER A 240 -3.05 1.17 -33.67
C SER A 240 -2.98 0.06 -34.72
N LYS A 241 -1.91 0.07 -35.52
CA LYS A 241 -1.62 -1.01 -36.48
C LYS A 241 -1.11 -2.26 -35.77
N THR A 242 -0.59 -2.11 -34.56
CA THR A 242 -0.07 -3.21 -33.73
C THR A 242 -1.20 -3.82 -32.94
N HIS A 243 -1.48 -5.10 -33.20
CA HIS A 243 -2.51 -5.86 -32.49
C HIS A 243 -1.88 -6.91 -31.57
N LEU A 244 -2.18 -6.83 -30.27
CA LEU A 244 -1.62 -7.70 -29.23
C LEU A 244 -2.70 -8.53 -28.55
N THR A 245 -2.44 -9.82 -28.37
CA THR A 245 -3.41 -10.81 -27.83
C THR A 245 -2.98 -11.37 -26.47
N ASN A 246 -1.86 -10.91 -25.89
CA ASN A 246 -1.35 -11.40 -24.62
C ASN A 246 -0.61 -10.30 -23.86
N ALA A 247 -0.92 -10.16 -22.57
CA ALA A 247 -0.29 -9.20 -21.65
C ALA A 247 0.31 -9.88 -20.41
N GLY A 248 0.45 -11.22 -20.41
CA GLY A 248 0.98 -12.00 -19.30
C GLY A 248 2.51 -11.94 -19.18
N LYS A 249 3.07 -12.58 -18.14
CA LYS A 249 4.47 -12.47 -17.70
C LYS A 249 5.55 -12.80 -18.74
N HIS A 250 5.24 -13.66 -19.71
CA HIS A 250 6.18 -14.05 -20.77
C HIS A 250 6.08 -13.15 -22.01
N SER A 251 5.10 -12.25 -22.07
CA SER A 251 4.92 -11.31 -23.18
C SER A 251 5.73 -10.03 -22.93
N LYS A 252 6.20 -9.41 -24.02
CA LYS A 252 6.89 -8.12 -23.93
C LYS A 252 5.97 -7.01 -23.39
N LEU A 253 4.68 -7.07 -23.74
CA LEU A 253 3.68 -6.19 -23.17
C LEU A 253 3.59 -6.34 -21.65
N GLY A 254 3.51 -7.57 -21.14
CA GLY A 254 3.48 -7.85 -19.71
C GLY A 254 4.74 -7.35 -18.97
N GLU A 255 5.93 -7.51 -19.57
CA GLU A 255 7.18 -6.93 -19.04
C GLU A 255 7.09 -5.40 -18.92
N LEU A 256 6.64 -4.72 -19.97
CA LEU A 256 6.52 -3.25 -19.99
C LEU A 256 5.47 -2.74 -19.00
N ILE A 257 4.32 -3.40 -18.89
CA ILE A 257 3.30 -3.12 -17.87
C ILE A 257 3.93 -3.25 -16.48
N GLY A 258 4.60 -4.37 -16.21
CA GLY A 258 5.25 -4.62 -14.92
C GLY A 258 6.21 -3.51 -14.52
N ARG A 259 7.15 -3.19 -15.42
CA ARG A 259 8.20 -2.20 -15.14
C ARG A 259 7.66 -0.77 -15.02
N THR A 260 6.71 -0.38 -15.86
CA THR A 260 6.13 0.98 -15.82
C THR A 260 5.28 1.20 -14.58
N VAL A 261 4.44 0.23 -14.20
CA VAL A 261 3.60 0.32 -13.00
C VAL A 261 4.43 0.26 -11.72
N ILE A 262 5.45 -0.61 -11.63
CA ILE A 262 6.33 -0.64 -10.45
C ILE A 262 7.03 0.71 -10.26
N SER A 263 7.56 1.27 -11.35
CA SER A 263 8.24 2.57 -11.35
C SER A 263 7.31 3.71 -10.90
N SER A 264 6.12 3.82 -11.52
CA SER A 264 5.18 4.90 -11.22
C SER A 264 4.61 4.81 -9.80
N ILE A 265 4.32 3.61 -9.30
CA ILE A 265 3.82 3.42 -7.93
C ILE A 265 4.87 3.83 -6.90
N LYS A 266 6.12 3.38 -7.06
CA LYS A 266 7.20 3.74 -6.13
C LYS A 266 7.46 5.25 -6.11
N GLU A 267 7.45 5.90 -7.27
CA GLU A 267 7.64 7.34 -7.34
C GLU A 267 6.44 8.09 -6.74
N ALA A 268 5.21 7.66 -7.01
CA ALA A 268 4.01 8.27 -6.41
C ALA A 268 4.00 8.14 -4.88
N LEU A 269 4.39 6.98 -4.32
CA LEU A 269 4.52 6.77 -2.88
C LEU A 269 5.62 7.64 -2.25
N LYS A 270 6.74 7.83 -2.97
CA LYS A 270 7.82 8.74 -2.58
C LYS A 270 7.33 10.19 -2.54
N LEU A 271 6.66 10.66 -3.60
CA LEU A 271 6.14 12.02 -3.67
C LEU A 271 5.04 12.29 -2.63
N GLN A 272 4.13 11.34 -2.42
CA GLN A 272 2.97 11.52 -1.55
C GLN A 272 3.29 11.35 -0.06
N GLN A 273 4.14 10.38 0.30
CA GLN A 273 4.36 9.98 1.71
C GLN A 273 5.83 9.81 2.08
N GLY A 274 6.77 10.18 1.19
CA GLY A 274 8.21 10.03 1.42
C GLY A 274 8.68 8.57 1.45
N ILE A 275 7.86 7.62 0.99
CA ILE A 275 8.17 6.20 1.10
C ILE A 275 9.20 5.80 0.04
N THR A 276 10.39 5.40 0.51
CA THR A 276 11.55 5.03 -0.30
C THR A 276 12.26 3.83 0.30
N PRO A 277 13.08 3.09 -0.47
CA PRO A 277 13.91 2.02 0.08
C PRO A 277 14.82 2.48 1.24
N GLN A 278 15.27 3.73 1.22
CA GLN A 278 16.15 4.30 2.24
C GLN A 278 15.44 4.44 3.58
N ILE A 279 14.20 4.99 3.60
CA ILE A 279 13.45 5.10 4.86
C ILE A 279 12.99 3.74 5.38
N GLN A 280 12.92 2.73 4.51
CA GLN A 280 12.60 1.35 4.88
C GLN A 280 13.77 0.62 5.55
N HIS A 281 14.98 1.22 5.58
CA HIS A 281 16.13 0.72 6.34
C HIS A 281 15.96 1.05 7.83
N ASP A 282 14.98 0.42 8.47
CA ASP A 282 14.53 0.76 9.81
C ASP A 282 13.85 -0.45 10.47
N ILE A 283 14.28 -0.82 11.68
CA ILE A 283 13.72 -1.98 12.39
C ILE A 283 12.23 -1.86 12.70
N ILE A 284 11.72 -0.64 12.92
CA ILE A 284 10.30 -0.41 13.18
C ILE A 284 9.51 -0.67 11.90
N HIS A 285 9.98 -0.17 10.75
CA HIS A 285 9.31 -0.46 9.48
C HIS A 285 9.36 -1.93 9.08
N ARG A 286 10.33 -2.71 9.58
CA ARG A 286 10.34 -4.18 9.39
C ARG A 286 9.31 -4.90 10.27
N MET A 287 9.08 -4.39 11.48
CA MET A 287 8.46 -5.14 12.57
C MET A 287 7.12 -4.59 13.06
N ASP A 288 6.69 -3.41 12.60
CA ASP A 288 5.45 -2.76 13.06
C ASP A 288 4.19 -3.62 12.81
N ARG A 289 4.13 -4.35 11.69
CA ARG A 289 3.06 -5.32 11.38
C ARG A 289 2.96 -6.46 12.38
N PHE A 290 4.03 -6.74 13.12
CA PHE A 290 4.04 -7.73 14.20
C PHE A 290 3.77 -7.10 15.57
N GLY A 291 3.48 -5.79 15.63
CA GLY A 291 3.20 -5.05 16.85
C GLY A 291 4.44 -4.43 17.50
N VAL A 292 5.62 -4.50 16.88
CA VAL A 292 6.83 -3.84 17.39
C VAL A 292 6.82 -2.38 16.95
N THR A 293 6.20 -1.53 17.78
CA THR A 293 6.13 -0.08 17.59
C THR A 293 7.03 0.64 18.59
N GLU A 294 7.30 1.93 18.35
CA GLU A 294 8.02 2.76 19.33
C GLU A 294 7.34 2.75 20.71
N ASP A 295 6.00 2.77 20.73
CA ASP A 295 5.22 2.70 21.96
C ASP A 295 5.36 1.35 22.65
N ALA A 296 5.31 0.24 21.91
CA ALA A 296 5.51 -1.09 22.49
C ALA A 296 6.92 -1.25 23.09
N LEU A 297 7.95 -0.74 22.41
CA LEU A 297 9.32 -0.75 22.92
C LEU A 297 9.46 0.14 24.17
N TRP A 298 8.84 1.32 24.16
CA TRP A 298 8.86 2.23 25.32
C TRP A 298 8.15 1.65 26.53
N ASP A 299 6.96 1.09 26.36
CA ASP A 299 6.19 0.49 27.44
C ASP A 299 7.00 -0.64 28.09
N CYS A 300 7.62 -1.51 27.28
CA CYS A 300 8.52 -2.54 27.77
C CYS A 300 9.74 -1.95 28.50
N TYR A 301 10.41 -0.95 27.92
CA TYR A 301 11.59 -0.32 28.51
C TYR A 301 11.29 0.31 29.88
N LYS A 302 10.17 1.04 29.96
CA LYS A 302 9.72 1.70 31.18
C LYS A 302 9.30 0.69 32.24
N GLU A 303 8.80 -0.49 31.88
CA GLU A 303 8.52 -1.52 32.88
C GLU A 303 9.80 -2.10 33.49
N THR A 304 10.83 -2.32 32.66
CA THR A 304 12.08 -3.00 33.03
C THR A 304 13.13 -2.11 33.71
N TYR A 305 13.47 -0.95 33.15
CA TYR A 305 14.66 -0.18 33.59
C TYR A 305 14.35 1.18 34.27
N ARG A 306 13.27 1.87 33.86
CA ARG A 306 12.76 3.13 34.48
C ARG A 306 13.76 4.29 34.60
N ASN A 307 14.88 4.28 33.88
CA ASN A 307 15.95 5.27 34.06
C ASN A 307 16.01 6.39 33.02
N LEU A 308 15.12 6.37 32.01
CA LEU A 308 15.03 7.40 30.97
C LEU A 308 13.64 8.04 30.94
N ILE A 309 13.57 9.30 30.50
CA ILE A 309 12.31 9.89 30.02
C ILE A 309 12.06 9.51 28.55
N ARG A 310 10.82 9.68 28.07
CA ARG A 310 10.44 9.27 26.69
C ARG A 310 11.33 9.91 25.63
N ALA A 311 11.65 11.19 25.77
CA ALA A 311 12.50 11.90 24.80
C ALA A 311 13.92 11.31 24.69
N GLU A 312 14.54 10.94 25.81
CA GLU A 312 15.88 10.33 25.84
C GLU A 312 15.84 8.92 25.25
N PHE A 313 14.78 8.16 25.52
CA PHE A 313 14.55 6.86 24.91
C PHE A 313 14.43 6.97 23.38
N THR A 314 13.61 7.89 22.88
CA THR A 314 13.41 8.09 21.44
C THR A 314 14.71 8.51 20.76
N ASP A 315 15.52 9.39 21.38
CA ASP A 315 16.85 9.77 20.85
C ASP A 315 17.82 8.57 20.74
N ILE A 316 17.79 7.64 21.71
CA ILE A 316 18.61 6.43 21.62
C ILE A 316 18.06 5.49 20.54
N LEU A 317 16.74 5.28 20.50
CA LEU A 317 16.11 4.42 19.49
C LEU A 317 16.41 4.92 18.09
N ASP A 318 16.28 6.22 17.83
CA ASP A 318 16.54 6.83 16.51
C ASP A 318 17.98 6.64 16.04
N ARG A 319 18.95 6.54 16.97
CA ARG A 319 20.35 6.24 16.63
C ARG A 319 20.60 4.77 16.30
N ILE A 320 19.85 3.83 16.90
CA ILE A 320 20.09 2.39 16.69
C ILE A 320 19.16 1.77 15.64
N ARG A 321 17.97 2.35 15.39
CA ARG A 321 16.93 1.72 14.55
C ARG A 321 17.33 1.58 13.08
N THR A 322 18.33 2.34 12.64
CA THR A 322 18.91 2.29 11.29
C THR A 322 20.32 1.69 11.28
N ASP A 323 20.75 1.00 12.34
CA ASP A 323 22.04 0.32 12.40
C ASP A 323 22.07 -0.86 11.40
N ASP A 324 23.06 -0.89 10.50
CA ASP A 324 23.14 -1.84 9.38
C ASP A 324 23.03 -3.31 9.84
N THR A 325 23.76 -3.66 10.90
CA THR A 325 23.77 -5.01 11.46
C THR A 325 22.41 -5.35 12.04
N LEU A 326 21.85 -4.46 12.85
CA LEU A 326 20.56 -4.66 13.48
C LEU A 326 19.43 -4.78 12.44
N VAL A 327 19.37 -3.89 11.43
CA VAL A 327 18.34 -3.92 10.39
C VAL A 327 18.45 -5.18 9.53
N THR A 328 19.67 -5.65 9.23
CA THR A 328 19.90 -6.88 8.46
C THR A 328 19.30 -8.09 9.18
N TYR A 329 19.69 -8.31 10.44
CA TYR A 329 19.20 -9.46 11.20
C TYR A 329 17.72 -9.33 11.60
N THR A 330 17.22 -8.11 11.79
CA THR A 330 15.78 -7.84 11.96
C THR A 330 14.99 -8.22 10.71
N SER A 331 15.54 -7.96 9.52
CA SER A 331 14.89 -8.34 8.27
C SER A 331 14.77 -9.86 8.12
N LEU A 332 15.81 -10.61 8.52
CA LEU A 332 15.75 -12.08 8.60
C LEU A 332 14.74 -12.55 9.66
N TYR A 333 14.70 -11.87 10.81
CA TYR A 333 13.76 -12.14 11.89
C TYR A 333 12.30 -11.96 11.44
N ALA A 334 12.00 -10.86 10.75
CA ALA A 334 10.69 -10.59 10.17
C ALA A 334 10.29 -11.70 9.17
N HIS A 335 11.23 -12.16 8.33
CA HIS A 335 10.96 -13.24 7.38
C HIS A 335 10.78 -14.61 8.06
N LEU A 336 11.44 -14.85 9.18
CA LEU A 336 11.21 -16.03 10.02
C LEU A 336 9.78 -16.04 10.59
N LEU A 337 9.31 -14.89 11.06
CA LEU A 337 7.93 -14.71 11.53
C LEU A 337 6.91 -14.89 10.41
N ASP A 338 7.23 -14.43 9.20
CA ASP A 338 6.43 -14.70 8.00
C ASP A 338 6.26 -16.20 7.76
N GLN A 339 7.37 -16.94 7.66
CA GLN A 339 7.34 -18.37 7.38
C GLN A 339 6.63 -19.16 8.48
N LEU A 340 6.75 -18.75 9.75
CA LEU A 340 5.95 -19.29 10.84
C LEU A 340 4.45 -19.04 10.60
N SER A 341 4.06 -17.82 10.25
CA SER A 341 2.66 -17.47 10.01
C SER A 341 2.05 -18.18 8.80
N TRP A 342 2.88 -18.51 7.81
CA TRP A 342 2.47 -19.25 6.61
C TRP A 342 2.47 -20.77 6.82
N GLY A 343 2.88 -21.24 8.01
CA GLY A 343 2.99 -22.67 8.32
C GLY A 343 4.12 -23.38 7.58
N LEU A 344 5.09 -22.63 7.02
CA LEU A 344 6.27 -23.19 6.36
C LEU A 344 7.35 -23.63 7.35
N LEU A 345 7.35 -23.07 8.55
CA LEU A 345 8.23 -23.44 9.65
C LEU A 345 7.43 -23.67 10.93
N SER A 346 7.88 -24.64 11.74
CA SER A 346 7.30 -24.91 13.05
C SER A 346 7.73 -23.84 14.06
N PHE A 347 6.95 -23.70 15.13
CA PHE A 347 7.29 -22.83 16.25
C PHE A 347 8.65 -23.20 16.88
N ALA A 348 8.97 -24.50 16.99
CA ALA A 348 10.22 -24.96 17.58
C ALA A 348 11.44 -24.53 16.75
N GLU A 349 11.38 -24.69 15.42
CA GLU A 349 12.42 -24.24 14.49
C GLU A 349 12.61 -22.72 14.58
N CYS A 350 11.51 -21.96 14.51
CA CYS A 350 11.54 -20.51 14.57
C CYS A 350 12.08 -19.99 15.91
N ARG A 351 11.73 -20.59 17.04
CA ARG A 351 12.24 -20.18 18.35
C ARG A 351 13.76 -20.32 18.45
N ILE A 352 14.31 -21.43 17.94
CA ILE A 352 15.76 -21.67 17.94
C ILE A 352 16.45 -20.66 17.02
N ALA A 353 15.98 -20.53 15.77
CA ALA A 353 16.58 -19.62 14.80
C ALA A 353 16.49 -18.14 15.24
N ALA A 354 15.37 -17.73 15.82
CA ALA A 354 15.17 -16.39 16.37
C ALA A 354 16.23 -16.03 17.41
N ASN A 355 16.50 -16.94 18.35
CA ASN A 355 17.50 -16.70 19.39
C ASN A 355 18.92 -16.54 18.82
N GLU A 356 19.27 -17.30 17.78
CA GLU A 356 20.56 -17.12 17.10
C GLU A 356 20.63 -15.79 16.33
N LEU A 357 19.54 -15.38 15.68
CA LEU A 357 19.47 -14.08 15.00
C LEU A 357 19.63 -12.90 15.96
N LEU A 358 19.07 -12.99 17.19
CA LEU A 358 19.25 -11.94 18.21
C LEU A 358 20.74 -11.80 18.59
N LYS A 359 21.44 -12.92 18.81
CA LYS A 359 22.88 -12.91 19.12
C LYS A 359 23.70 -12.28 17.99
N LEU A 360 23.40 -12.65 16.74
CA LEU A 360 24.04 -12.09 15.55
C LEU A 360 23.78 -10.59 15.38
N ALA A 361 22.61 -10.12 15.82
CA ALA A 361 22.25 -8.70 15.87
C ALA A 361 22.96 -7.91 17.00
N VAL A 362 23.92 -8.53 17.71
CA VAL A 362 24.62 -7.96 18.88
C VAL A 362 23.63 -7.58 20.00
N LEU A 363 22.51 -8.30 20.04
CA LEU A 363 21.61 -8.30 21.16
C LEU A 363 22.05 -9.45 22.07
N HIS A 364 22.23 -9.17 23.37
CA HIS A 364 22.58 -10.22 24.33
C HIS A 364 21.26 -10.63 25.00
N PRO A 365 20.58 -11.68 24.51
CA PRO A 365 19.46 -12.21 25.26
C PRO A 365 20.00 -12.70 26.60
N ASP A 366 19.48 -12.17 27.71
CA ASP A 366 19.71 -12.78 29.01
C ASP A 366 19.30 -14.26 28.94
N ALA A 367 19.98 -15.12 29.69
CA ALA A 367 19.68 -16.55 29.73
C ALA A 367 18.22 -16.86 30.15
N GLU A 368 17.53 -15.87 30.73
CA GLU A 368 16.10 -15.89 31.10
C GLU A 368 15.15 -15.29 30.06
N CYS A 369 15.62 -14.95 28.85
CA CYS A 369 14.76 -14.62 27.69
C CYS A 369 14.09 -15.90 27.14
N GLY A 370 13.34 -16.57 28.04
CA GLY A 370 12.75 -17.89 27.92
C GLY A 370 11.23 -17.83 27.87
N THR A 371 10.65 -16.82 27.23
CA THR A 371 9.22 -16.81 26.97
C THR A 371 8.90 -17.68 25.74
N GLU A 372 7.71 -18.29 25.69
CA GLU A 372 7.16 -18.95 24.48
C GLU A 372 6.90 -17.96 23.32
N ASN A 373 7.46 -16.76 23.37
CA ASN A 373 7.04 -15.64 22.55
C ASN A 373 8.23 -14.99 21.85
N ILE A 374 8.36 -15.34 20.57
CA ILE A 374 9.43 -14.89 19.68
C ILE A 374 9.43 -13.36 19.56
N ILE A 375 8.26 -12.70 19.48
CA ILE A 375 8.21 -11.23 19.31
C ILE A 375 8.59 -10.51 20.61
N GLN A 376 8.14 -11.00 21.77
CA GLN A 376 8.50 -10.39 23.05
C GLN A 376 9.99 -10.49 23.34
N ASN A 377 10.63 -11.62 22.99
CA ASN A 377 12.07 -11.75 23.12
C ASN A 377 12.81 -10.70 22.29
N TYR A 378 12.32 -10.38 21.09
CA TYR A 378 12.86 -9.30 20.26
C TYR A 378 12.68 -7.92 20.94
N ILE A 379 11.47 -7.62 21.44
CA ILE A 379 11.17 -6.36 22.14
C ILE A 379 12.09 -6.17 23.37
N LEU A 380 12.22 -7.20 24.21
CA LEU A 380 13.09 -7.20 25.39
C LEU A 380 14.55 -6.97 25.00
N ALA A 381 15.03 -7.65 23.95
CA ALA A 381 16.39 -7.54 23.48
C ALA A 381 16.73 -6.13 22.96
N ILE A 382 15.78 -5.46 22.28
CA ILE A 382 15.93 -4.05 21.88
C ILE A 382 15.93 -3.13 23.10
N ALA A 383 15.01 -3.34 24.05
CA ALA A 383 14.96 -2.54 25.28
C ALA A 383 16.27 -2.63 26.08
N ASP A 384 16.86 -3.82 26.19
CA ASP A 384 18.19 -4.01 26.79
C ASP A 384 19.29 -3.23 26.05
N ARG A 385 19.32 -3.32 24.71
CA ARG A 385 20.31 -2.57 23.91
C ARG A 385 20.17 -1.06 24.15
N ILE A 386 18.96 -0.53 24.21
CA ILE A 386 18.71 0.89 24.55
C ILE A 386 19.25 1.21 25.94
N HIS A 387 19.04 0.34 26.93
CA HIS A 387 19.55 0.53 28.28
C HIS A 387 21.09 0.58 28.30
N ARG A 388 21.76 -0.37 27.64
CA ARG A 388 23.23 -0.39 27.52
C ARG A 388 23.77 0.87 26.84
N GLU A 389 23.13 1.35 25.78
CA GLU A 389 23.50 2.62 25.13
C GLU A 389 23.29 3.83 26.04
N SER A 390 22.28 3.80 26.92
CA SER A 390 22.06 4.87 27.90
C SER A 390 23.17 4.97 28.94
N LEU A 391 23.80 3.85 29.29
CA LEU A 391 24.91 3.80 30.25
C LEU A 391 26.22 4.34 29.65
N LYS A 392 26.41 4.27 28.33
CA LYS A 392 27.59 4.82 27.65
C LYS A 392 27.62 6.35 27.58
N LYS A 393 26.48 7.00 27.79
CA LYS A 393 26.35 8.48 27.82
C LYS A 393 26.70 9.09 29.20
N LYS A 394 26.96 8.27 30.22
CA LYS A 394 27.46 8.68 31.54
C LYS A 394 28.95 8.38 31.63
#